data_AF-A0AAV9F901-F1
#
_entry.id   AF-A0AAV9F901-F1
#
_cell.length_a   1.000
_cell.length_b   1.000
_cell.length_c   1.000
_cell.angle_alpha   90.00
_cell.angle_beta   90.00
_cell.angle_gamma   90.00
#
_symmetry.space_group_name_H-M   'P 1'
#
loop_
_entity.id
_entity.type
_entity.pdbx_description
1 polymer ?
#
loop_
_entity_poly.entity_id
_entity_poly.type
_entity_poly.pdbx_seq_one_letter_code
_entity_poly.pdbx_strand_id
1 'polypeptide(L)' 'MVKEIGALESEAGRKAQETLELAFQISNLMNTGLDRHTLSILISLCERGVNPEALAALVRELRRESSPQQP' A
#
# COMPACT_ATOMS: atom_id res chain seq x y z
N MET A 1 10.30 34.07 -0.93
CA MET A 1 9.27 33.71 0.06
C MET A 1 8.38 32.52 -0.34
N VAL A 2 8.62 31.83 -1.47
CA VAL A 2 7.80 30.66 -1.90
C VAL A 2 8.59 29.35 -1.95
N LYS A 3 9.90 29.37 -1.62
CA LYS A 3 10.81 28.23 -1.80
C LYS A 3 10.97 27.33 -0.55
N GLU A 4 10.20 27.60 0.51
CA GLU A 4 10.37 26.96 1.83
C GLU A 4 9.15 26.13 2.30
N ILE A 5 8.08 26.06 1.51
CA ILE A 5 6.87 25.29 1.89
C ILE A 5 7.05 23.77 1.59
N GLY A 6 8.08 23.38 0.82
CA GLY A 6 8.32 21.98 0.45
C GLY A 6 9.24 21.18 1.38
N ALA A 7 9.76 21.75 2.47
CA ALA A 7 10.89 21.17 3.22
C ALA A 7 10.63 20.92 4.71
N LEU A 8 9.42 20.50 5.08
CA LEU A 8 9.11 20.05 6.45
C LEU A 8 8.49 18.65 6.45
N GLU A 9 9.10 17.71 5.71
CA GLU A 9 8.87 16.30 6.01
C GLU A 9 9.68 15.95 7.26
N SER A 10 8.98 15.59 8.34
CA SER A 10 9.62 15.13 9.57
C SER A 10 10.48 13.90 9.26
N GLU A 11 11.51 13.65 10.07
CA GLU A 11 12.32 12.42 9.95
C GLU A 11 11.44 11.16 9.97
N ALA A 12 10.35 11.19 10.75
CA ALA A 12 9.33 10.14 10.75
C ALA A 12 8.61 10.01 9.41
N GLY A 13 8.24 11.13 8.76
CA GLY A 13 7.62 11.13 7.43
C GLY A 13 8.52 10.52 6.36
N ARG A 14 9.81 10.87 6.37
CA ARG A 14 10.80 10.27 5.46
C ARG A 14 10.97 8.76 5.69
N LYS A 15 11.13 8.33 6.95
CA LYS A 15 11.22 6.91 7.29
C LYS A 15 9.97 6.11 6.86
N ALA A 16 8.78 6.70 7.00
CA ALA A 16 7.55 6.06 6.57
C ALA A 16 7.49 5.90 5.04
N GLN A 17 7.90 6.93 4.29
CA GLN A 17 7.99 6.86 2.83
C GLN A 17 9.01 5.81 2.35
N GLU A 18 10.20 5.78 2.96
CA GLU A 18 11.23 4.77 2.67
C GLU A 18 10.73 3.35 2.98
N THR A 19 10.05 3.18 4.12
CA THR A 19 9.47 1.89 4.50
C THR A 19 8.42 1.42 3.48
N LEU A 20 7.55 2.33 3.03
CA LEU A 20 6.55 2.04 2.02
C LEU A 20 7.19 1.71 0.66
N GLU A 21 8.26 2.42 0.29
CA GLU A 21 9.05 2.16 -0.91
C GLU A 21 9.63 0.73 -0.90
N LEU A 22 10.29 0.35 0.20
CA LEU A 22 10.83 -0.99 0.39
C LEU A 22 9.73 -2.05 0.32
N ALA A 23 8.60 -1.85 1.00
CA ALA A 23 7.47 -2.76 0.94
C ALA A 23 6.92 -2.92 -0.48
N PHE A 24 6.86 -1.83 -1.26
CA PHE A 24 6.42 -1.84 -2.64
C PHE A 24 7.37 -2.62 -3.55
N GLN A 25 8.69 -2.49 -3.35
CA GLN A 25 9.68 -3.28 -4.07
C GLN A 25 9.53 -4.78 -3.80
N ILE A 26 9.34 -5.18 -2.53
CA ILE A 26 9.08 -6.57 -2.15
C ILE A 26 7.80 -7.09 -2.82
N SER A 27 6.73 -6.29 -2.80
CA SER A 27 5.46 -6.59 -3.44
C SER A 27 5.60 -6.85 -4.94
N ASN A 28 6.42 -6.04 -5.63
CA ASN A 28 6.70 -6.23 -7.06
C ASN A 28 7.53 -7.49 -7.33
N LEU A 29 8.53 -7.80 -6.48
CA LEU A 29 9.29 -9.05 -6.61
C LEU A 29 8.40 -10.29 -6.50
N MET A 30 7.39 -10.25 -5.62
CA MET A 30 6.42 -11.33 -5.45
C MET A 30 5.28 -11.31 -6.48
N ASN A 31 5.28 -10.33 -7.39
CA ASN A 31 4.27 -10.14 -8.43
C ASN A 31 2.83 -10.13 -7.89
N THR A 32 2.59 -9.47 -6.75
CA THR A 32 1.26 -9.39 -6.13
C THR A 32 0.26 -8.55 -6.94
N GLY A 33 0.77 -7.71 -7.86
CA GLY A 33 0.00 -6.76 -8.65
C GLY A 33 -0.66 -5.65 -7.81
N LEU A 34 -0.12 -5.33 -6.62
CA LEU A 34 -0.59 -4.22 -5.80
C LEU A 34 0.09 -2.91 -6.22
N ASP A 35 -0.70 -1.87 -6.46
CA ASP A 35 -0.16 -0.51 -6.62
C ASP A 35 0.21 0.10 -5.26
N ARG A 36 0.99 1.18 -5.28
CA ARG A 36 1.51 1.84 -4.08
C ARG A 36 0.42 2.34 -3.14
N HIS A 37 -0.68 2.86 -3.70
CA HIS A 37 -1.77 3.41 -2.89
C HIS A 37 -2.52 2.28 -2.18
N THR A 38 -2.85 1.20 -2.91
CA THR A 38 -3.46 0.01 -2.31
C THR A 38 -2.56 -0.58 -1.22
N LEU A 39 -1.25 -0.72 -1.47
CA LEU A 39 -0.32 -1.25 -0.47
C LEU A 39 -0.29 -0.40 0.80
N SER A 40 -0.30 0.94 0.68
CA SER A 40 -0.34 1.85 1.82
C SER A 40 -1.61 1.67 2.67
N ILE A 41 -2.76 1.47 2.02
CA ILE A 41 -4.03 1.18 2.72
C ILE A 41 -3.92 -0.15 3.46
N LEU A 42 -3.42 -1.20 2.81
CA LEU A 42 -3.29 -2.52 3.43
C LEU A 42 -2.37 -2.50 4.65
N ILE A 43 -1.24 -1.78 4.58
CA ILE A 43 -0.34 -1.58 5.72
C ILE A 43 -1.07 -0.87 6.86
N SER A 44 -1.79 0.21 6.56
CA SER A 44 -2.57 0.97 7.57
C SER A 44 -3.65 0.12 8.25
N LEU A 45 -4.25 -0.83 7.52
CA LEU A 45 -5.21 -1.78 8.08
C LEU A 45 -4.52 -2.80 9.00
N CYS A 46 -3.37 -3.34 8.58
CA CYS A 46 -2.57 -4.23 9.41
C CYS A 46 -2.09 -3.54 10.71
N GLU A 47 -1.68 -2.27 10.64
CA GLU A 47 -1.30 -1.46 11.81
C GLU A 47 -2.45 -1.29 12.83
N ARG A 48 -3.70 -1.37 12.36
CA ARG A 48 -4.91 -1.34 13.20
C ARG A 48 -5.28 -2.71 13.78
N GLY A 49 -4.46 -3.74 13.56
CA GLY A 49 -4.68 -5.10 14.04
C GLY A 49 -5.57 -5.96 13.14
N VAL A 50 -5.82 -5.54 11.90
CA VAL A 50 -6.51 -6.40 10.92
C VAL A 50 -5.61 -7.60 10.58
N ASN A 51 -6.18 -8.80 10.58
CA ASN A 51 -5.46 -10.01 10.21
C ASN A 51 -5.05 -9.96 8.71
N PRO A 52 -3.76 -10.12 8.38
CA PRO A 52 -3.27 -9.98 7.00
C PRO A 52 -3.77 -11.10 6.08
N GLU A 53 -3.98 -12.32 6.57
CA GLU A 53 -4.50 -13.44 5.78
C GLU A 53 -5.95 -13.19 5.35
N ALA A 54 -6.80 -12.73 6.26
CA ALA A 54 -8.19 -12.37 6.00
C ALA A 54 -8.27 -11.18 5.04
N LEU A 55 -7.39 -10.19 5.20
CA LEU A 55 -7.30 -9.04 4.32
C LEU A 55 -6.87 -9.46 2.89
N ALA A 56 -5.92 -10.39 2.76
CA ALA A 56 -5.52 -10.93 1.47
C ALA A 56 -6.67 -11.68 0.78
N ALA A 57 -7.46 -12.45 1.53
CA ALA A 57 -8.64 -13.13 0.99
C ALA A 57 -9.68 -12.11 0.46
N LEU A 58 -9.95 -11.05 1.23
CA LEU A 58 -10.86 -9.98 0.82
C LEU A 58 -10.39 -9.28 -0.46
N VAL A 59 -9.11 -8.89 -0.53
CA VAL A 59 -8.54 -8.22 -1.72
C VAL A 59 -8.65 -9.10 -2.97
N ARG A 60 -8.44 -10.42 -2.82
CA ARG A 60 -8.59 -11.38 -3.93
C ARG A 60 -10.04 -11.48 -4.40
N GLU A 61 -11.01 -11.48 -3.48
CA GLU A 61 -12.42 -11.52 -3.82
C GLU A 61 -12.85 -10.23 -4.55
N LEU A 62 -12.51 -9.06 -4.01
CA LEU A 62 -12.82 -7.77 -4.62
C LEU A 62 -12.24 -7.66 -6.04
N ARG A 63 -11.02 -8.14 -6.28
CA ARG A 63 -10.40 -8.19 -7.60
C ARG A 63 -11.12 -9.12 -8.58
N ARG A 64 -11.67 -10.23 -8.07
CA ARG A 64 -12.46 -11.16 -8.88
C ARG A 64 -13.78 -10.51 -9.30
N GLU A 65 -14.48 -9.85 -8.38
CA GLU A 65 -15.75 -9.17 -8.67
C GLU A 65 -15.60 -7.97 -9.62
N SER A 66 -14.47 -7.27 -9.54
CA SER A 66 -14.17 -6.12 -10.41
C SER A 66 -13.59 -6.51 -11.77
N SER A 67 -13.20 -7.78 -11.95
CA SER A 67 -12.92 -8.34 -13.28
C SER A 67 -14.28 -8.58 -13.95
N PRO A 68 -14.59 -7.93 -15.10
CA PRO A 68 -15.87 -8.16 -15.77
C PRO A 68 -15.99 -9.66 -16.04
N GLN A 69 -17.04 -10.28 -15.49
CA GLN A 69 -17.43 -11.65 -15.81
C GLN A 69 -17.49 -11.74 -17.33
N GLN A 70 -16.46 -12.33 -17.95
CA GLN A 70 -16.57 -12.75 -19.34
C GLN A 70 -17.63 -13.85 -19.35
N PRO A 71 -18.69 -13.70 -20.16
CA PRO A 71 -19.71 -14.73 -20.31
C PRO A 71 -19.14 -16.05 -20.84
#